data_AF-L7CNI9-F1
#
_entry.id   AF-L7CNI9-F1
#
_cell.length_a   1.000
_cell.length_b   1.000
_cell.length_c   1.000
_cell.angle_alpha   90.00
_cell.angle_beta   90.00
_cell.angle_gamma   90.00
#
_symmetry.space_group_name_H-M   'P 1'
#
loop_
_entity.id
_entity.type
_entity.pdbx_description
1 polymer ?
#
loop_
_entity_poly.entity_id
_entity_poly.type
_entity_poly.pdbx_seq_one_letter_code
_entity_poly.pdbx_strand_id
1 'polypeptide(L)'
;MEMAIVSTVLFTILISGIELTRVTMLRHSADHAAYIGARRGIITGATAENVEEVVQGHMDAIGIRDATVTVIPEEITEATTQVEVEVGVPLAMNTWISPELFGKKLKGRARLLTERAAMVMSQSMPTPPPPPPPPPEPEPEPEPNPEPEPQPQPNPDPEPTPEPEPEPEPQPPPSPPPPLL
;
A
#
# COMPACT_ATOMS: atom_id res chain seq x y z
N MET A 1 73.95 -16.46 5.29
CA MET A 1 72.81 -16.71 6.22
C MET A 1 71.57 -15.93 5.78
N GLU A 2 71.79 -14.75 5.22
CA GLU A 2 70.82 -13.80 4.68
C GLU A 2 69.89 -14.45 3.64
N MET A 3 70.43 -15.21 2.68
CA MET A 3 69.61 -15.86 1.64
C MET A 3 68.61 -16.87 2.18
N ALA A 4 68.93 -17.57 3.28
CA ALA A 4 68.01 -18.51 3.91
C ALA A 4 66.81 -17.76 4.52
N ILE A 5 67.07 -16.69 5.29
CA ILE A 5 66.02 -15.88 5.90
C ILE A 5 65.15 -15.22 4.83
N VAL A 6 65.76 -14.63 3.80
CA VAL A 6 65.03 -13.99 2.70
C VAL A 6 64.18 -15.00 1.95
N SER A 7 64.71 -16.19 1.65
CA SER A 7 63.94 -17.24 0.97
C SER A 7 62.75 -17.72 1.81
N THR A 8 62.95 -17.92 3.12
CA THR A 8 61.87 -18.34 4.03
C THR A 8 60.76 -17.30 4.10
N VAL A 9 61.11 -16.01 4.24
CA VAL A 9 60.12 -14.92 4.25
C VAL A 9 59.39 -14.82 2.91
N LEU A 10 60.12 -14.90 1.80
CA LEU A 10 59.54 -14.87 0.45
C LEU A 10 58.53 -16.01 0.25
N PHE A 11 58.92 -17.25 0.55
CA PHE A 11 58.01 -18.39 0.40
C PHE A 11 56.81 -18.29 1.34
N THR A 12 57.00 -17.81 2.57
CA THR A 12 55.89 -17.59 3.50
C THR A 12 54.87 -16.60 2.94
N ILE A 13 55.33 -15.47 2.38
CA ILE A 13 54.45 -14.46 1.78
C ILE A 13 53.74 -15.01 0.54
N LEU A 14 54.46 -15.71 -0.34
CA LEU A 14 53.88 -16.28 -1.56
C LEU A 14 52.80 -17.33 -1.24
N ILE A 15 53.12 -18.26 -0.33
CA ILE A 15 52.21 -19.31 0.14
C ILE A 15 50.99 -18.68 0.82
N SER A 16 51.19 -17.66 1.66
CA SER A 16 50.09 -16.94 2.31
C SER A 16 49.19 -16.23 1.29
N GLY A 17 49.77 -15.62 0.24
CA GLY A 17 49.00 -14.96 -0.81
C GLY A 17 48.16 -15.93 -1.64
N ILE A 18 48.72 -17.10 -1.96
CA ILE A 18 48.01 -18.19 -2.65
C ILE A 18 46.86 -18.71 -1.78
N GLU A 19 47.10 -18.96 -0.50
CA GLU A 19 46.07 -19.43 0.44
C GLU A 19 44.95 -18.39 0.62
N LEU A 20 45.29 -17.10 0.76
CA LEU A 20 44.30 -16.04 0.88
C LEU A 20 43.42 -15.93 -0.37
N THR A 21 44.02 -16.10 -1.55
CA THR A 21 43.28 -16.14 -2.82
C THR A 21 42.33 -17.33 -2.84
N ARG A 22 42.79 -18.50 -2.41
CA ARG A 22 41.95 -19.72 -2.32
C ARG A 22 40.78 -19.51 -1.36
N VAL A 23 41.02 -19.01 -0.16
CA VAL A 23 39.98 -18.75 0.85
C VAL A 23 38.93 -17.75 0.34
N THR A 24 39.37 -16.68 -0.32
CA THR A 24 38.47 -15.68 -0.92
C THR A 24 37.59 -16.30 -2.02
N MET A 25 38.18 -17.14 -2.87
CA MET A 25 37.43 -17.87 -3.90
C MET A 25 36.39 -18.83 -3.29
N LEU A 26 36.74 -19.56 -2.24
CA LEU A 26 35.80 -20.44 -1.53
C LEU A 26 34.63 -19.65 -0.94
N ARG A 27 34.90 -18.48 -0.37
CA ARG A 27 33.85 -17.60 0.18
C ARG A 27 32.88 -17.14 -0.91
N HIS A 28 33.39 -16.61 -2.02
CA HIS A 28 32.55 -16.19 -3.14
C HIS A 28 31.75 -17.35 -3.73
N SER A 29 32.36 -18.54 -3.82
CA SER A 29 31.69 -19.75 -4.28
C SER A 29 30.54 -20.13 -3.36
N ALA A 30 30.75 -20.09 -2.04
CA ALA A 30 29.70 -20.38 -1.05
C ALA A 30 28.57 -19.35 -1.10
N ASP A 31 28.88 -18.04 -1.21
CA ASP A 31 27.88 -16.98 -1.34
C ASP A 31 27.06 -17.13 -2.65
N HIS A 32 27.73 -17.45 -3.75
CA HIS A 32 27.08 -17.68 -5.03
C HIS A 32 26.20 -18.94 -5.01
N ALA A 33 26.70 -20.04 -4.43
CA ALA A 33 25.96 -21.29 -4.25
C ALA A 33 24.71 -21.08 -3.38
N ALA A 34 24.84 -20.33 -2.28
CA ALA A 34 23.70 -19.96 -1.44
C ALA A 34 22.68 -19.14 -2.23
N TYR A 35 23.13 -18.18 -3.04
CA TYR A 35 22.25 -17.35 -3.87
C TYR A 35 21.47 -18.16 -4.91
N ILE A 36 22.13 -19.05 -5.66
CA ILE A 36 21.44 -19.88 -6.67
C ILE A 36 20.45 -20.85 -5.99
N GLY A 37 20.80 -21.38 -4.80
CA GLY A 37 19.91 -22.22 -4.00
C GLY A 37 18.68 -21.46 -3.54
N ALA A 38 18.87 -20.27 -2.95
CA ALA A 38 17.76 -19.42 -2.53
C ALA A 38 16.86 -19.06 -3.72
N ARG A 39 17.45 -18.76 -4.89
CA ARG A 39 16.70 -18.48 -6.12
C ARG A 39 15.87 -19.68 -6.58
N ARG A 40 16.37 -20.90 -6.39
CA ARG A 40 15.63 -22.13 -6.69
C ARG A 40 14.53 -22.43 -5.66
N GLY A 41 14.71 -21.98 -4.42
CA GLY A 41 13.76 -22.19 -3.31
C GLY A 41 12.56 -21.24 -3.31
N ILE A 42 12.68 -20.06 -3.92
CA ILE A 42 11.59 -19.05 -3.91
C ILE A 42 10.48 -19.27 -4.94
N ILE A 43 10.64 -20.23 -5.85
CA ILE A 43 9.65 -20.52 -6.90
C ILE A 43 8.59 -21.51 -6.42
N THR A 44 7.39 -21.39 -6.98
CA THR A 44 6.27 -22.34 -6.79
C THR A 44 6.71 -23.80 -6.95
N GLY A 45 6.30 -24.65 -6.01
CA GLY A 45 6.61 -26.09 -6.02
C GLY A 45 8.08 -26.44 -5.74
N ALA A 46 8.91 -25.49 -5.33
CA ALA A 46 10.25 -25.80 -4.82
C ALA A 46 10.16 -26.57 -3.49
N THR A 47 11.07 -27.52 -3.31
CA THR A 47 11.27 -28.28 -2.07
C THR A 47 12.69 -28.03 -1.56
N ALA A 48 12.95 -28.28 -0.27
CA ALA A 48 14.29 -28.18 0.28
C ALA A 48 15.27 -29.14 -0.42
N GLU A 49 14.82 -30.36 -0.74
CA GLU A 49 15.60 -31.35 -1.50
C GLU A 49 16.06 -30.82 -2.86
N ASN A 50 15.16 -30.18 -3.63
CA ASN A 50 15.50 -29.57 -4.91
C ASN A 50 16.54 -28.44 -4.78
N VAL A 51 16.52 -27.71 -3.66
CA VAL A 51 17.48 -26.65 -3.36
C VAL A 51 18.84 -27.27 -3.02
N GLU A 52 18.85 -28.28 -2.15
CA GLU A 52 20.06 -29.00 -1.76
C GLU A 52 20.75 -29.65 -2.95
N GLU A 53 20.00 -30.31 -3.85
CA GLU A 53 20.54 -30.93 -5.06
C GLU A 53 21.23 -29.89 -5.96
N VAL A 54 20.59 -28.75 -6.21
CA VAL A 54 21.16 -27.69 -7.07
C VAL A 54 22.42 -27.09 -6.45
N VAL A 55 22.41 -26.85 -5.15
CA VAL A 55 23.57 -26.31 -4.44
C VAL A 55 24.70 -27.32 -4.43
N GLN A 56 24.43 -28.57 -4.06
CA GLN A 56 25.44 -29.63 -4.01
C GLN A 56 26.05 -29.88 -5.39
N GLY A 57 25.23 -30.00 -6.43
CA GLY A 57 25.70 -30.16 -7.80
C GLY A 57 26.57 -28.99 -8.27
N HIS A 58 26.25 -27.76 -7.87
CA HIS A 58 27.11 -26.60 -8.17
C HIS A 58 28.45 -26.68 -7.44
N MET A 59 28.45 -27.02 -6.15
CA MET A 59 29.65 -27.12 -5.32
C MET A 59 30.59 -28.24 -5.79
N ASP A 60 30.02 -29.38 -6.18
CA ASP A 60 30.76 -30.52 -6.73
C ASP A 60 31.37 -30.17 -8.09
N ALA A 61 30.63 -29.46 -8.95
CA ALA A 61 31.10 -29.04 -10.27
C ALA A 61 32.32 -28.10 -10.22
N ILE A 62 32.41 -27.25 -9.19
CA ILE A 62 33.57 -26.37 -8.96
C ILE A 62 34.65 -27.01 -8.07
N GLY A 63 34.47 -28.27 -7.70
CA GLY A 63 35.46 -29.08 -6.97
C GLY A 63 35.61 -28.72 -5.49
N ILE A 64 34.57 -28.16 -4.86
CA ILE A 64 34.55 -27.95 -3.41
C ILE A 64 34.10 -29.25 -2.72
N ARG A 65 34.87 -29.69 -1.73
CA ARG A 65 34.65 -30.96 -1.02
C ARG A 65 33.91 -30.74 0.30
N ASP A 66 33.06 -31.70 0.68
CA ASP A 66 32.33 -31.74 1.94
C ASP A 66 31.55 -30.44 2.25
N ALA A 67 31.02 -29.80 1.21
CA ALA A 67 30.11 -28.68 1.40
C ALA A 67 28.86 -29.15 2.15
N THR A 68 28.37 -28.33 3.08
CA THR A 68 27.13 -28.59 3.81
C THR A 68 26.09 -27.56 3.42
N VAL A 69 24.91 -28.01 3.02
CA VAL A 69 23.79 -27.12 2.67
C VAL A 69 22.77 -27.13 3.81
N THR A 70 22.18 -25.98 4.11
CA THR A 70 21.11 -25.85 5.09
C THR A 70 20.06 -24.90 4.55
N VAL A 71 18.83 -25.39 4.41
CA VAL A 71 17.70 -24.62 3.91
C VAL A 71 16.81 -24.23 5.09
N ILE A 72 16.41 -22.95 5.14
CA ILE A 72 15.61 -22.38 6.21
C ILE A 72 14.42 -21.64 5.57
N PRO A 73 13.17 -22.05 5.86
CA PRO A 73 12.76 -23.18 6.69
C PRO A 73 13.11 -24.54 6.06
N GLU A 74 13.18 -25.58 6.91
CA GLU A 74 13.48 -26.97 6.50
C GLU A 74 12.42 -27.52 5.51
N GLU A 75 11.17 -27.12 5.67
CA GLU A 75 10.09 -27.41 4.72
C GLU A 75 9.64 -26.14 3.99
N ILE A 76 9.72 -26.17 2.66
CA ILE A 76 9.21 -25.12 1.79
C ILE A 76 7.75 -25.44 1.46
N THR A 77 6.84 -24.60 1.96
CA THR A 77 5.39 -24.74 1.75
C THR A 77 4.84 -23.52 1.02
N GLU A 78 3.56 -23.60 0.66
CA GLU A 78 2.82 -22.50 0.06
C GLU A 78 2.74 -21.25 0.96
N ALA A 79 2.84 -21.43 2.28
CA ALA A 79 2.83 -20.35 3.27
C ALA A 79 4.21 -19.73 3.52
N THR A 80 5.28 -20.33 2.98
CA THR A 80 6.65 -19.86 3.18
C THR A 80 6.84 -18.51 2.49
N THR A 81 7.12 -17.46 3.27
CA THR A 81 7.30 -16.08 2.77
C THR A 81 8.75 -15.76 2.40
N GLN A 82 9.70 -16.53 2.94
CA GLN A 82 11.12 -16.31 2.74
C GLN A 82 11.86 -17.64 2.78
N VAL A 83 12.92 -17.74 1.98
CA VAL A 83 13.84 -18.86 1.97
C VAL A 83 15.24 -18.33 2.18
N GLU A 84 15.92 -18.86 3.19
CA GLU A 84 17.34 -18.63 3.46
C GLU A 84 18.10 -19.93 3.21
N VAL A 85 19.21 -19.83 2.48
CA VAL A 85 20.11 -20.96 2.21
C VAL A 85 21.47 -20.61 2.80
N GLU A 86 22.00 -21.49 3.63
CA GLU A 86 23.36 -21.43 4.15
C GLU A 86 24.20 -22.55 3.52
N VAL A 87 25.39 -22.18 3.04
CA VAL A 87 26.37 -23.10 2.47
C VAL A 87 27.64 -23.04 3.30
N GLY A 88 27.92 -24.12 4.02
CA GLY A 88 29.14 -24.29 4.80
C GLY A 88 30.23 -24.98 3.97
N VAL A 89 31.44 -24.45 4.00
CA VAL A 89 32.61 -25.06 3.34
C VAL A 89 33.68 -25.34 4.39
N PRO A 90 34.02 -26.61 4.67
CA PRO A 90 35.09 -26.93 5.61
C PRO A 90 36.44 -26.58 5.00
N LEU A 91 37.24 -25.79 5.72
CA LEU A 91 38.52 -25.32 5.19
C LEU A 91 39.56 -26.45 5.12
N ALA A 92 39.52 -27.40 6.06
CA ALA A 92 40.47 -28.52 6.14
C ALA A 92 40.54 -29.39 4.87
N MET A 93 39.46 -29.48 4.10
CA MET A 93 39.39 -30.29 2.87
C MET A 93 39.57 -29.45 1.59
N ASN A 94 39.64 -28.12 1.72
CA ASN A 94 39.53 -27.17 0.61
C ASN A 94 40.66 -26.12 0.55
N THR A 95 41.55 -26.09 1.53
CA THR A 95 42.75 -25.24 1.58
C THR A 95 44.04 -26.05 1.70
N TRP A 96 45.20 -25.41 1.54
CA TRP A 96 46.48 -26.14 1.37
C TRP A 96 47.41 -26.10 2.58
N ILE A 97 47.36 -25.07 3.42
CA ILE A 97 48.41 -24.87 4.44
C ILE A 97 47.88 -25.02 5.86
N SER A 98 46.94 -24.17 6.26
CA SER A 98 46.39 -24.27 7.60
C SER A 98 44.98 -23.67 7.67
N PRO A 99 43.95 -24.51 7.85
CA PRO A 99 42.61 -24.01 8.10
C PRO A 99 42.56 -23.19 9.41
N GLU A 100 43.39 -23.49 10.42
CA GLU A 100 43.30 -22.83 11.73
C GLU A 100 43.55 -21.32 11.70
N LEU A 101 44.30 -20.82 10.71
CA LEU A 101 44.55 -19.38 10.54
C LEU A 101 43.31 -18.61 10.07
N PHE A 102 42.40 -19.28 9.34
CA PHE A 102 41.21 -18.68 8.72
C PHE A 102 39.90 -19.22 9.30
N GLY A 103 39.98 -20.11 10.29
CA GLY A 103 38.85 -20.77 10.93
C GLY A 103 38.58 -22.19 10.42
N LYS A 104 37.66 -22.91 11.06
CA LYS A 104 37.39 -24.32 10.69
C LYS A 104 36.52 -24.45 9.44
N LYS A 105 35.61 -23.50 9.23
CA LYS A 105 34.60 -23.51 8.17
C LYS A 105 34.31 -22.10 7.69
N LEU A 106 34.08 -21.94 6.39
CA LEU A 106 33.47 -20.76 5.80
C LEU A 106 31.96 -20.97 5.67
N LYS A 107 31.21 -19.87 5.66
CA LYS A 107 29.76 -19.88 5.44
C LYS A 107 29.40 -18.81 4.41
N GLY A 108 28.67 -19.21 3.37
CA GLY A 108 27.95 -18.31 2.49
C GLY A 108 26.46 -18.35 2.80
N ARG A 109 25.76 -17.24 2.65
CA ARG A 109 24.32 -17.15 2.94
C ARG A 109 23.59 -16.25 1.96
N ALA A 110 22.39 -16.66 1.58
CA ALA A 110 21.48 -15.82 0.82
C ALA A 110 20.05 -16.02 1.32
N ARG A 111 19.33 -14.92 1.51
CA ARG A 111 17.92 -14.91 1.89
C ARG A 111 17.13 -14.12 0.89
N LEU A 112 16.08 -14.73 0.35
CA LEU A 112 15.19 -14.14 -0.65
C LEU A 112 13.73 -14.30 -0.21
N LEU A 113 12.89 -13.35 -0.61
CA LEU A 113 11.45 -13.43 -0.43
C LEU A 113 10.84 -14.31 -1.53
N THR A 114 9.83 -15.09 -1.18
CA THR A 114 9.07 -15.89 -2.15
C THR A 114 8.12 -15.00 -2.96
N GLU A 115 7.72 -15.45 -4.15
CA GLU A 115 6.73 -14.73 -4.96
C GLU A 115 5.37 -14.55 -4.25
N ARG A 116 5.10 -15.42 -3.26
CA ARG A 116 3.87 -15.42 -2.46
C ARG A 116 3.94 -14.51 -1.23
N ALA A 117 5.11 -13.98 -0.89
CA ALA A 117 5.30 -13.15 0.29
C ALA A 117 4.32 -11.96 0.33
N ALA A 118 4.11 -11.30 -0.81
CA ALA A 118 3.17 -10.18 -0.92
C ALA A 118 1.71 -10.59 -0.64
N MET A 119 1.29 -11.77 -1.12
CA MET A 119 -0.07 -12.29 -0.90
C MET A 119 -0.30 -12.63 0.57
N VAL A 120 0.65 -13.32 1.21
CA VAL A 120 0.56 -13.66 2.64
C VAL A 120 0.57 -12.40 3.51
N MET A 121 1.43 -11.43 3.19
CA MET A 121 1.46 -10.14 3.89
C MET A 121 0.14 -9.38 3.76
N SER A 122 -0.47 -9.37 2.57
CA SER A 122 -1.76 -8.72 2.35
C SER A 122 -2.90 -9.33 3.17
N GLN A 123 -2.88 -10.65 3.40
CA GLN A 123 -3.88 -11.32 4.23
C GLN A 123 -3.75 -10.96 5.72
N SER A 124 -2.57 -10.52 6.16
CA SER A 124 -2.31 -10.12 7.54
C SER A 124 -2.56 -8.63 7.82
N MET A 125 -3.00 -7.85 6.82
CA MET A 125 -3.32 -6.43 7.02
C MET A 125 -4.63 -6.29 7.82
N PRO A 126 -4.67 -5.42 8.86
CA PRO A 126 -5.92 -5.09 9.54
C PRO A 126 -6.92 -4.52 8.53
N THR A 127 -8.15 -5.02 8.54
CA THR A 127 -9.23 -4.41 7.76
C THR A 127 -9.46 -2.98 8.24
N PRO A 128 -9.65 -2.00 7.34
CA PRO A 128 -9.97 -0.64 7.74
C PRO A 128 -11.24 -0.64 8.61
N PRO A 129 -11.33 0.23 9.63
CA PRO A 129 -12.55 0.35 10.41
C PRO A 129 -13.72 0.71 9.47
N PRO A 130 -14.94 0.23 9.78
CA PRO A 130 -16.11 0.59 8.98
C PRO A 130 -16.25 2.12 8.93
N PRO A 131 -16.74 2.68 7.81
CA PRO A 131 -17.00 4.12 7.72
C PRO A 131 -17.98 4.54 8.83
N PRO A 132 -17.85 5.77 9.36
CA PRO A 132 -18.82 6.28 10.32
C PRO A 132 -20.22 6.26 9.68
N PRO A 133 -21.29 6.03 10.49
CA PRO A 133 -22.65 6.11 9.99
C PRO A 133 -22.90 7.49 9.35
N PRO A 134 -23.75 7.58 8.31
CA PRO A 134 -24.14 8.87 7.75
C PRO A 134 -24.70 9.76 8.86
N PRO A 135 -24.45 11.08 8.82
CA PRO A 135 -25.09 11.99 9.75
C PRO A 135 -26.61 11.84 9.63
N PRO A 136 -27.36 12.01 10.74
CA PRO A 136 -28.82 12.05 10.67
C PRO A 136 -29.24 13.12 9.65
N GLU A 137 -30.28 12.81 8.87
CA GLU A 137 -30.88 13.80 7.98
C GLU A 137 -31.30 15.02 8.81
N PRO A 138 -31.12 16.26 8.30
CA PRO A 138 -31.65 17.44 8.95
C PRO A 138 -33.14 17.24 9.20
N GLU A 139 -33.61 17.53 10.43
CA GLU A 139 -35.05 17.60 10.66
C GLU A 139 -35.66 18.60 9.66
N PRO A 140 -36.81 18.28 9.05
CA PRO A 140 -37.48 19.20 8.14
C PRO A 140 -37.68 20.54 8.86
N GLU A 141 -37.30 21.63 8.21
CA GLU A 141 -37.53 22.97 8.75
C GLU A 141 -39.01 23.12 9.12
N PRO A 142 -39.34 23.72 10.28
CA PRO A 142 -40.71 24.00 10.65
C PRO A 142 -41.41 24.74 9.50
N GLU A 143 -42.59 24.27 9.10
CA GLU A 143 -43.38 24.96 8.07
C GLU A 143 -43.53 26.45 8.45
N PRO A 144 -43.37 27.38 7.49
CA PRO A 144 -43.58 28.79 7.73
C PRO A 144 -44.93 29.01 8.41
N ASN A 145 -44.92 29.71 9.55
CA ASN A 145 -46.15 30.04 10.26
C ASN A 145 -47.09 30.77 9.28
N PRO A 146 -48.39 30.41 9.19
CA PRO A 146 -49.32 31.06 8.28
C PRO A 146 -49.26 32.58 8.43
N GLU A 147 -49.17 33.30 7.31
CA GLU A 147 -49.23 34.77 7.34
C GLU A 147 -50.54 35.21 8.03
N PRO A 148 -50.49 36.26 8.88
CA PRO A 148 -51.69 36.81 9.50
C PRO A 148 -52.73 37.16 8.43
N GLU A 149 -53.98 36.74 8.63
CA GLU A 149 -55.07 37.07 7.70
C GLU A 149 -55.16 38.59 7.49
N PRO A 150 -55.35 39.06 6.24
CA PRO A 150 -55.52 40.48 5.95
C PRO A 150 -56.67 41.05 6.78
N GLN A 151 -56.40 42.15 7.50
CA GLN A 151 -57.45 42.85 8.23
C GLN A 151 -58.56 43.29 7.26
N PRO A 152 -59.85 43.18 7.65
CA PRO A 152 -60.96 43.63 6.83
C PRO A 152 -60.77 45.09 6.39
N GLN A 153 -60.90 45.36 5.09
CA GLN A 153 -60.86 46.73 4.59
C GLN A 153 -62.03 47.53 5.21
N PRO A 154 -61.82 48.81 5.60
CA PRO A 154 -62.89 49.68 6.04
C PRO A 154 -63.99 49.79 4.98
N ASN A 155 -65.25 49.73 5.40
CA ASN A 155 -66.38 49.88 4.49
C ASN A 155 -66.34 51.27 3.81
N PRO A 156 -66.64 51.36 2.50
CA PRO A 156 -66.75 52.64 1.80
C PRO A 156 -67.81 53.53 2.45
N ASP A 157 -67.51 54.83 2.56
CA ASP A 157 -68.44 55.84 3.06
C ASP A 157 -69.68 55.95 2.13
N PRO A 158 -70.90 56.18 2.66
CA PRO A 158 -72.10 56.33 1.85
C PRO A 158 -72.02 57.56 0.93
N GLU A 159 -72.42 57.42 -0.34
CA GLU A 159 -72.46 58.53 -1.29
C GLU A 159 -73.48 59.60 -0.87
N PRO A 160 -73.17 60.90 -1.06
CA PRO A 160 -74.06 62.00 -0.72
C PRO A 160 -75.31 62.02 -1.61
N THR A 161 -76.47 62.24 -1.00
CA THR A 161 -77.78 62.31 -1.68
C THR A 161 -77.89 63.53 -2.61
N PRO A 162 -78.46 63.39 -3.83
CA PRO A 162 -78.67 64.51 -4.76
C PRO A 162 -79.58 65.61 -4.19
N GLU A 163 -79.29 66.88 -4.48
CA GLU A 163 -80.13 68.02 -4.12
C GLU A 163 -81.45 68.06 -4.94
N PRO A 164 -82.56 68.55 -4.35
CA PRO A 164 -83.86 68.63 -5.02
C PRO A 164 -83.92 69.76 -6.08
N GLU A 165 -84.58 69.48 -7.21
CA GLU A 165 -84.79 70.43 -8.32
C GLU A 165 -85.83 71.52 -7.98
N PRO A 166 -85.69 72.75 -8.54
CA PRO A 166 -86.58 73.89 -8.28
C PRO A 166 -87.96 73.80 -8.97
N GLU A 167 -88.99 74.35 -8.31
CA GLU A 167 -90.38 74.39 -8.80
C GLU A 167 -90.61 75.43 -9.93
N PRO A 168 -91.53 75.17 -10.88
CA PRO A 168 -91.83 76.05 -12.02
C PRO A 168 -92.76 77.24 -11.70
N GLU A 169 -92.61 78.35 -12.45
CA GLU A 169 -93.34 79.62 -12.29
C GLU A 169 -94.81 79.60 -12.79
N PRO A 170 -95.72 80.40 -12.19
CA PRO A 170 -97.13 80.48 -12.57
C PRO A 170 -97.42 81.31 -13.85
N GLN A 171 -98.40 80.88 -14.64
CA GLN A 171 -98.84 81.55 -15.87
C GLN A 171 -99.88 82.67 -15.60
N PRO A 172 -99.91 83.75 -16.40
CA PRO A 172 -100.86 84.86 -16.26
C PRO A 172 -102.29 84.52 -16.75
N PRO A 173 -103.34 85.22 -16.25
CA PRO A 173 -104.73 84.93 -16.57
C PRO A 173 -105.19 85.50 -17.94
N PRO A 174 -106.10 84.79 -18.65
CA PRO A 174 -106.60 85.21 -19.97
C PRO A 174 -107.70 86.29 -19.91
N SER A 175 -107.79 87.07 -21.00
CA SER A 175 -108.64 88.24 -21.17
C SER A 175 -110.13 87.91 -21.38
N PRO A 176 -111.05 88.77 -20.91
CA PRO A 176 -112.48 88.58 -21.10
C PRO A 176 -112.95 88.94 -22.52
N PRO A 177 -114.01 88.28 -23.02
CA PRO A 177 -114.54 88.53 -24.35
C PRO A 177 -115.39 89.80 -24.38
N PRO A 178 -115.30 90.64 -25.43
CA PRO A 178 -116.27 91.69 -25.65
C PRO A 178 -117.52 91.17 -26.39
N PRO A 179 -118.67 91.84 -26.21
CA PRO A 179 -119.92 91.47 -26.87
C PRO A 179 -119.99 91.92 -28.34
N LEU A 180 -120.27 90.93 -29.18
CA LEU A 180 -121.27 90.85 -30.24
C LEU A 180 -121.50 92.05 -31.17
N LEU A 181 -121.00 91.92 -32.40
CA LEU A 181 -121.82 91.91 -33.62
C LEU A 181 -121.46 90.69 -34.47
#